data_AF-A0A2U1TML3-F1
#
_entry.id   AF-A0A2U1TML3-F1
#
_cell.length_a   1.000
_cell.length_b   1.000
_cell.length_c   1.000
_cell.angle_alpha   90.00
_cell.angle_beta   90.00
_cell.angle_gamma   90.00
#
_symmetry.space_group_name_H-M   'P 1'
#
loop_
_entity.id
_entity.type
_entity.pdbx_description
1 polymer ?
#
loop_
_entity_poly.entity_id
_entity_poly.type
_entity_poly.pdbx_seq_one_letter_code
_entity_poly.pdbx_strand_id
1 'polypeptide(L)'
;MNLISRNEAISKGMAFYFTGKPCKWGGIAPRRVSNYQCTCSTCAQADLERSKGHYEKNKDHVLAYKKEWAERNEESIRQKRADYYQANSGHIKAKSKKYREENGQKARDCQRKCYEKNAAAVREKSKAYYHANKYSRRVVARSYYQRNKEVIKAASRRRSADKPDECRITAAAWRERNRERVREYQSRRRAVKRNAVPVWFGEWDAFVIQEAYALIKEREADTGIKWQVDHMIPLQAKKACGLHCASNIQVIPECLNLMKRNLMILTEPFQWAALAYKQEKPNGT
;
A
#
# COMPACT_ATOMS: atom_id res chain seq x y z
N MET A 1 25.34 -69.10 5.36
CA MET A 1 23.89 -69.32 5.16
C MET A 1 23.66 -70.82 5.10
N ASN A 2 22.74 -71.36 5.89
CA ASN A 2 22.45 -72.79 5.87
C ASN A 2 21.69 -73.16 4.59
N LEU A 3 22.09 -74.25 3.96
CA LEU A 3 21.37 -74.82 2.83
C LEU A 3 20.03 -75.35 3.36
N ILE A 4 18.93 -74.75 2.88
CA ILE A 4 17.57 -75.12 3.27
C ILE A 4 16.71 -75.21 2.01
N SER A 5 16.02 -76.33 1.85
CA SER A 5 15.06 -76.51 0.77
C SER A 5 13.84 -75.62 0.98
N ARG A 6 13.09 -75.38 -0.10
CA ARG A 6 11.84 -74.60 0.00
C ARG A 6 10.82 -75.28 0.91
N ASN A 7 10.71 -76.61 0.88
CA ASN A 7 9.74 -77.35 1.70
C ASN A 7 10.07 -77.25 3.18
N GLU A 8 11.36 -77.31 3.53
CA GLU A 8 11.82 -77.06 4.91
C GLU A 8 11.63 -75.61 5.33
N ALA A 9 11.82 -74.64 4.43
CA ALA A 9 11.55 -73.24 4.71
C ALA A 9 10.05 -72.98 4.93
N ILE A 10 9.18 -73.63 4.15
CA ILE A 10 7.72 -73.58 4.33
C ILE A 10 7.32 -74.19 5.67
N SER A 11 7.82 -75.40 6.00
CA SER A 11 7.48 -76.06 7.26
C SER A 11 7.96 -75.26 8.48
N LYS A 12 9.03 -74.47 8.33
CA LYS A 12 9.55 -73.55 9.34
C LYS A 12 8.96 -72.13 9.27
N GLY A 13 7.99 -71.86 8.39
CA GLY A 13 7.33 -70.54 8.27
C GLY A 13 8.25 -69.41 7.79
N MET A 14 9.35 -69.73 7.11
CA MET A 14 10.33 -68.75 6.65
C MET A 14 9.87 -68.08 5.34
N ALA A 15 10.13 -66.78 5.19
CA ALA A 15 9.83 -66.06 3.95
C ALA A 15 10.83 -66.36 2.80
N PHE A 16 12.00 -66.92 3.15
CA PHE A 16 13.10 -67.17 2.22
C PHE A 16 13.73 -68.53 2.43
N TYR A 17 14.29 -69.10 1.36
CA TYR A 17 15.07 -70.33 1.38
C TYR A 17 16.39 -70.15 0.61
N PHE A 18 17.43 -70.92 0.93
CA PHE A 18 18.75 -70.76 0.33
C PHE A 18 19.28 -72.10 -0.17
N THR A 19 19.49 -72.22 -1.47
CA THR A 19 19.91 -73.47 -2.12
C THR A 19 21.39 -73.49 -2.50
N GLY A 20 22.13 -72.39 -2.30
CA GLY A 20 23.52 -72.24 -2.76
C GLY A 20 23.70 -72.19 -4.28
N LYS A 21 22.65 -72.46 -5.07
CA LYS A 21 22.70 -72.48 -6.53
C LYS A 21 22.53 -71.08 -7.13
N PRO A 22 23.33 -70.68 -8.14
CA PRO A 22 23.20 -69.39 -8.79
C PRO A 22 21.81 -69.21 -9.43
N CYS A 23 21.34 -67.97 -9.50
CA CYS A 23 20.14 -67.62 -10.26
C CYS A 23 20.44 -67.57 -11.77
N LYS A 24 19.41 -67.32 -12.59
CA LYS A 24 19.56 -67.18 -14.05
C LYS A 24 20.50 -66.05 -14.48
N TRP A 25 20.81 -65.12 -13.58
CA TRP A 25 21.73 -64.00 -13.79
C TRP A 25 23.04 -64.18 -12.99
N GLY A 26 23.38 -65.40 -12.59
CA GLY A 26 24.63 -65.74 -11.90
C GLY A 26 24.71 -65.37 -10.41
N GLY A 27 23.76 -64.60 -9.87
CA GLY A 27 23.76 -64.20 -8.46
C GLY A 27 23.40 -65.35 -7.50
N ILE A 28 24.16 -65.49 -6.42
CA ILE A 28 23.90 -66.45 -5.33
C ILE A 28 23.31 -65.69 -4.14
N ALA A 29 22.00 -65.86 -3.91
CA ALA A 29 21.30 -65.22 -2.81
C ALA A 29 20.07 -66.06 -2.38
N PRO A 30 19.47 -65.78 -1.22
CA PRO A 30 18.19 -66.36 -0.83
C PRO A 30 17.10 -66.12 -1.87
N ARG A 31 16.11 -67.00 -1.89
CA ARG A 31 14.96 -66.95 -2.79
C ARG A 31 13.69 -66.82 -1.98
N ARG A 32 12.73 -66.02 -2.47
CA ARG A 32 11.41 -65.86 -1.85
C ARG A 32 10.63 -67.18 -1.95
N VAL A 33 10.05 -67.61 -0.84
CA VAL A 33 9.22 -68.82 -0.80
C VAL A 33 7.96 -68.67 -1.67
N SER A 34 7.40 -67.46 -1.74
CA SER A 34 6.15 -67.15 -2.43
C SER A 34 6.21 -67.28 -3.96
N ASN A 35 7.32 -66.85 -4.58
CA ASN A 35 7.40 -66.74 -6.04
C ASN A 35 8.75 -67.17 -6.62
N TYR A 36 9.59 -67.87 -5.84
CA TYR A 36 10.90 -68.40 -6.24
C TYR A 36 11.94 -67.34 -6.67
N GLN A 37 11.63 -66.05 -6.54
CA GLN A 37 12.48 -64.96 -7.01
C GLN A 37 13.72 -64.84 -6.13
N CYS A 38 14.89 -64.86 -6.78
CA CYS A 38 16.17 -64.61 -6.12
C CYS A 38 16.27 -63.15 -5.69
N THR A 39 16.82 -62.90 -4.50
CA THR A 39 16.96 -61.55 -3.92
C THR A 39 18.31 -60.91 -4.22
N CYS A 40 19.11 -61.45 -5.16
CA CYS A 40 20.36 -60.82 -5.56
C CYS A 40 20.09 -59.46 -6.24
N SER A 41 21.07 -58.56 -6.15
CA SER A 41 20.99 -57.21 -6.74
C SER A 41 20.65 -57.23 -8.23
N THR A 42 21.20 -58.17 -8.99
CA THR A 42 20.94 -58.34 -10.43
C THR A 42 19.48 -58.75 -10.71
N CYS A 43 18.89 -59.65 -9.92
CA CYS A 43 17.47 -59.99 -10.04
C CYS A 43 16.56 -58.83 -9.64
N ALA A 44 16.94 -58.04 -8.63
CA ALA A 44 16.19 -56.87 -8.20
C ALA A 44 16.20 -55.74 -9.25
N GLN A 45 17.35 -55.51 -9.89
CA GLN A 45 17.48 -54.55 -10.99
C GLN A 45 16.63 -54.97 -12.21
N ALA A 46 16.73 -56.23 -12.62
CA ALA A 46 15.92 -56.75 -13.73
C ALA A 46 14.40 -56.63 -13.46
N ASP A 47 13.97 -56.83 -12.21
CA ASP A 47 12.57 -56.64 -11.82
C ASP A 47 12.15 -55.17 -11.84
N LEU A 48 13.02 -54.27 -11.35
CA LEU A 48 12.79 -52.82 -11.41
C LEU A 48 12.68 -52.33 -12.86
N GLU A 49 13.55 -52.78 -13.76
CA GLU A 49 13.50 -52.43 -15.19
C GLU A 49 12.23 -52.93 -15.85
N ARG A 50 11.84 -54.18 -15.57
CA ARG A 50 10.56 -54.74 -16.02
C ARG A 50 9.37 -53.93 -15.51
N SER A 51 9.37 -53.56 -14.23
CA SER A 51 8.32 -52.75 -13.60
C SER A 51 8.23 -51.36 -14.23
N LYS A 52 9.37 -50.70 -14.46
CA LYS A 52 9.45 -49.42 -15.17
C LYS A 52 8.91 -49.53 -16.59
N GLY A 53 9.32 -50.54 -17.35
CA GLY A 53 8.83 -50.78 -18.71
C GLY A 53 7.33 -51.05 -18.75
N HIS A 54 6.80 -51.79 -17.77
CA HIS A 54 5.37 -52.00 -17.62
C HIS A 54 4.64 -50.68 -17.27
N TYR A 55 5.18 -49.87 -16.37
CA TYR A 55 4.60 -48.58 -16.02
C TYR A 55 4.57 -47.64 -17.23
N GLU A 56 5.67 -47.51 -17.97
CA GLU A 56 5.73 -46.59 -19.12
C GLU A 56 4.72 -46.98 -20.21
N LYS A 57 4.59 -48.29 -20.50
CA LYS A 57 3.59 -48.80 -21.44
C LYS A 57 2.14 -48.59 -21.00
N ASN A 58 1.89 -48.48 -19.70
CA ASN A 58 0.54 -48.35 -19.13
C ASN A 58 0.27 -46.97 -18.51
N LYS A 59 1.20 -46.03 -18.63
CA LYS A 59 1.17 -44.75 -17.92
C LYS A 59 -0.10 -43.96 -18.24
N ASP A 60 -0.44 -43.87 -19.53
CA ASP A 60 -1.60 -43.11 -19.98
C ASP A 60 -2.90 -43.73 -19.48
N HIS A 61 -3.02 -45.06 -19.55
CA HIS A 61 -4.17 -45.79 -18.98
C HIS A 61 -4.28 -45.57 -17.47
N VAL A 62 -3.17 -45.66 -16.72
CA VAL A 62 -3.17 -45.43 -15.27
C VAL A 62 -3.55 -44.00 -14.92
N LEU A 63 -3.07 -43.01 -15.68
CA LEU A 63 -3.42 -41.60 -15.47
C LEU A 63 -4.88 -41.30 -15.83
N ALA A 64 -5.39 -41.86 -16.93
CA ALA A 64 -6.79 -41.75 -17.33
C ALA A 64 -7.70 -42.38 -16.27
N TYR A 65 -7.43 -43.62 -15.87
CA TYR A 65 -8.16 -44.30 -14.80
C TYR A 65 -8.15 -43.50 -13.48
N LYS A 66 -7.00 -42.94 -13.08
CA LYS A 66 -6.89 -42.11 -11.87
C LYS A 66 -7.72 -40.83 -11.98
N LYS A 67 -7.74 -40.20 -13.15
CA LYS A 67 -8.53 -39.00 -13.42
C LYS A 67 -10.02 -39.31 -13.31
N GLU A 68 -10.50 -40.34 -14.01
CA GLU A 68 -11.90 -40.78 -13.97
C GLU A 68 -12.32 -41.22 -12.57
N TRP A 69 -11.43 -41.91 -11.84
CA TRP A 69 -11.69 -42.26 -10.45
C TRP A 69 -11.77 -41.00 -9.58
N ALA A 70 -10.90 -40.02 -9.76
CA ALA A 70 -10.94 -38.77 -8.99
C ALA A 70 -12.19 -37.92 -9.29
N GLU A 71 -12.64 -37.89 -10.54
CA GLU A 71 -13.88 -37.20 -10.95
C GLU A 71 -15.10 -37.90 -10.34
N ARG A 72 -15.20 -39.23 -10.47
CA ARG A 72 -16.30 -40.00 -9.85
C ARG A 72 -16.31 -39.97 -8.33
N ASN A 73 -15.17 -39.68 -7.70
CA ASN A 73 -15.02 -39.64 -6.23
C ASN A 73 -14.76 -38.22 -5.72
N GLU A 74 -15.07 -37.18 -6.48
CA GLU A 74 -14.69 -35.80 -6.16
C GLU A 74 -15.17 -35.37 -4.76
N GLU A 75 -16.43 -35.65 -4.44
CA GLU A 75 -17.05 -35.29 -3.17
C GLU A 75 -16.39 -36.04 -2.00
N SER A 76 -16.18 -37.35 -2.14
CA SER A 76 -15.49 -38.17 -1.12
C SER A 76 -14.05 -37.70 -0.89
N ILE A 77 -13.34 -37.33 -1.95
CA ILE A 77 -11.98 -36.78 -1.87
C ILE A 77 -12.00 -35.43 -1.16
N ARG A 78 -12.97 -34.56 -1.50
CA ARG A 78 -13.14 -33.24 -0.88
C ARG A 78 -13.43 -33.37 0.61
N GLN A 79 -14.34 -34.27 0.98
CA GLN A 79 -14.68 -34.53 2.38
C GLN A 79 -13.48 -35.05 3.16
N LYS A 80 -12.80 -36.10 2.67
CA LYS A 80 -11.58 -36.63 3.31
C LYS A 80 -10.48 -35.58 3.47
N ARG A 81 -10.33 -34.66 2.50
CA ARG A 81 -9.37 -33.54 2.60
C ARG A 81 -9.79 -32.53 3.66
N ALA A 82 -11.09 -32.22 3.75
CA ALA A 82 -11.63 -31.34 4.78
C ALA A 82 -11.43 -31.93 6.17
N ASP A 83 -11.79 -33.20 6.38
CA ASP A 83 -11.62 -33.91 7.65
C ASP A 83 -10.15 -33.98 8.06
N TYR A 84 -9.27 -34.31 7.11
CA TYR A 84 -7.83 -34.31 7.35
C TYR A 84 -7.33 -32.92 7.73
N TYR A 85 -7.76 -31.86 7.04
CA TYR A 85 -7.35 -30.50 7.38
C TYR A 85 -7.90 -30.07 8.74
N GLN A 86 -9.14 -30.39 9.07
CA GLN A 86 -9.74 -30.05 10.37
C GLN A 86 -8.97 -30.73 11.50
N ALA A 87 -8.74 -32.05 11.40
CA ALA A 87 -8.01 -32.84 12.39
C ALA A 87 -6.52 -32.46 12.49
N ASN A 88 -5.89 -31.98 11.40
CA ASN A 88 -4.45 -31.72 11.34
C ASN A 88 -4.09 -30.23 11.19
N SER A 89 -5.06 -29.30 11.30
CA SER A 89 -4.83 -27.88 11.03
C SER A 89 -3.74 -27.28 11.92
N GLY A 90 -3.66 -27.68 13.19
CA GLY A 90 -2.61 -27.27 14.13
C GLY A 90 -1.22 -27.73 13.67
N HIS A 91 -1.07 -29.02 13.34
CA HIS A 91 0.19 -29.59 12.85
C HIS A 91 0.63 -28.95 11.52
N ILE A 92 -0.31 -28.75 10.58
CA ILE A 92 -0.04 -28.10 9.29
C ILE A 92 0.44 -26.66 9.50
N LYS A 93 -0.21 -25.91 10.41
CA LYS A 93 0.21 -24.54 10.75
C LYS A 93 1.57 -24.50 11.42
N ALA A 94 1.84 -25.39 12.37
CA ALA A 94 3.13 -25.49 13.05
C ALA A 94 4.27 -25.82 12.07
N LYS A 95 4.06 -26.80 11.19
CA LYS A 95 5.01 -27.16 10.13
C LYS A 95 5.25 -26.00 9.15
N SER A 96 4.19 -25.29 8.75
CA SER A 96 4.27 -24.10 7.89
C SER A 96 5.02 -22.94 8.55
N LYS A 97 4.85 -22.76 9.87
CA LYS A 97 5.57 -21.75 10.65
C LYS A 97 7.06 -22.07 10.71
N LYS A 98 7.42 -23.30 11.10
CA LYS A 98 8.81 -23.78 11.14
C LYS A 98 9.51 -23.64 9.78
N TYR A 99 8.83 -24.01 8.69
CA TYR A 99 9.37 -23.81 7.34
C TYR A 99 9.61 -22.34 7.01
N ARG A 100 8.72 -21.42 7.40
CA ARG A 100 8.90 -19.98 7.17
C ARG A 100 10.03 -19.39 8.01
N GLU A 101 10.26 -19.89 9.22
CA GLU A 101 11.37 -19.49 10.08
C GLU A 101 12.71 -19.96 9.50
N GLU A 102 12.80 -21.23 9.11
CA GLU A 102 14.03 -21.84 8.59
C GLU A 102 14.33 -21.46 7.12
N ASN A 103 13.30 -21.19 6.31
CA ASN A 103 13.41 -20.98 4.86
C ASN A 103 12.71 -19.70 4.38
N GLY A 104 12.53 -18.71 5.26
CA GLY A 104 11.79 -17.48 4.96
C GLY A 104 12.30 -16.73 3.73
N GLN A 105 13.61 -16.74 3.49
CA GLN A 105 14.19 -16.12 2.31
C GLN A 105 13.81 -16.87 1.02
N LYS A 106 13.89 -18.21 1.01
CA LYS A 106 13.47 -19.02 -0.15
C LYS A 106 11.97 -18.84 -0.45
N ALA A 107 11.13 -18.73 0.59
CA ALA A 107 9.71 -18.45 0.43
C ALA A 107 9.47 -17.07 -0.22
N ARG A 108 10.17 -16.03 0.24
CA ARG A 108 10.11 -14.68 -0.35
C ARG A 108 10.60 -14.66 -1.79
N ASP A 109 11.70 -15.34 -2.10
CA ASP A 109 12.26 -15.40 -3.45
C ASP A 109 11.34 -16.14 -4.41
N CYS A 110 10.72 -17.24 -3.95
CA CYS A 110 9.69 -17.96 -4.72
C CYS A 110 8.46 -17.07 -4.96
N GLN A 111 7.99 -16.36 -3.94
CA GLN A 111 6.88 -15.43 -4.06
C GLN A 111 7.21 -14.27 -5.01
N ARG A 112 8.42 -13.72 -4.93
CA ARG A 112 8.91 -12.68 -5.85
C ARG A 112 8.90 -13.16 -7.29
N LYS A 113 9.48 -14.33 -7.59
CA LYS A 113 9.47 -14.92 -8.93
C LYS A 113 8.05 -15.16 -9.46
N CYS A 114 7.14 -15.60 -8.59
CA CYS A 114 5.74 -15.79 -8.94
C CYS A 114 5.04 -14.45 -9.24
N TYR A 115 5.33 -13.41 -8.46
CA TYR A 115 4.80 -12.06 -8.69
C TYR A 115 5.36 -11.44 -9.96
N GLU A 116 6.66 -11.54 -10.23
CA GLU A 116 7.32 -11.01 -11.44
C GLU A 116 6.69 -11.58 -12.71
N LYS A 117 6.51 -12.91 -12.77
CA LYS A 117 5.85 -13.58 -13.89
C LYS A 117 4.39 -13.13 -14.08
N ASN A 118 3.72 -12.73 -13.01
CA ASN A 118 2.31 -12.33 -13.03
C ASN A 118 2.10 -10.82 -12.81
N ALA A 119 3.15 -10.01 -12.84
CA ALA A 119 3.11 -8.63 -12.37
C ALA A 119 2.18 -7.77 -13.23
N ALA A 120 2.13 -8.05 -14.54
CA ALA A 120 1.20 -7.40 -15.47
C ALA A 120 -0.25 -7.76 -15.13
N ALA A 121 -0.57 -9.05 -15.01
CA ALA A 121 -1.92 -9.51 -14.67
C ALA A 121 -2.39 -8.99 -13.30
N VAL A 122 -1.52 -8.97 -12.28
CA VAL A 122 -1.84 -8.41 -10.96
C VAL A 122 -2.08 -6.91 -11.04
N ARG A 123 -1.27 -6.18 -11.83
CA ARG A 123 -1.47 -4.73 -12.04
C ARG A 123 -2.80 -4.45 -12.74
N GLU A 124 -3.12 -5.18 -13.81
CA GLU A 124 -4.39 -5.02 -14.52
C GLU A 124 -5.59 -5.35 -13.63
N LYS A 125 -5.53 -6.45 -12.87
CA LYS A 125 -6.58 -6.77 -11.90
C LYS A 125 -6.72 -5.70 -10.82
N SER A 126 -5.61 -5.14 -10.35
CA SER A 126 -5.60 -4.06 -9.36
C SER A 126 -6.18 -2.76 -9.91
N LYS A 127 -5.88 -2.42 -11.17
CA LYS A 127 -6.49 -1.29 -11.88
C LYS A 127 -7.98 -1.51 -12.04
N ALA A 128 -8.41 -2.66 -12.56
CA ALA A 128 -9.82 -2.99 -12.73
C ALA A 128 -10.59 -2.89 -11.41
N TYR A 129 -10.03 -3.44 -10.32
CA TYR A 129 -10.58 -3.31 -8.99
C TYR A 129 -10.67 -1.84 -8.54
N TYR A 130 -9.61 -1.05 -8.74
CA TYR A 130 -9.60 0.37 -8.39
C TYR A 130 -10.66 1.16 -9.18
N HIS A 131 -10.81 0.91 -10.48
CA HIS A 131 -11.81 1.57 -11.32
C HIS A 131 -13.24 1.19 -10.91
N ALA A 132 -13.51 -0.11 -10.72
CA ALA A 132 -14.80 -0.62 -10.26
C ALA A 132 -15.18 -0.05 -8.87
N ASN A 133 -14.20 0.19 -8.00
CA ASN A 133 -14.42 0.67 -6.63
C ASN A 133 -14.03 2.14 -6.42
N LYS A 134 -13.85 2.92 -7.49
CA LYS A 134 -13.35 4.30 -7.40
C LYS A 134 -14.25 5.17 -6.53
N TYR A 135 -15.56 5.01 -6.68
CA TYR A 135 -16.55 5.78 -5.94
C TYR A 135 -16.59 5.38 -4.46
N SER A 136 -16.77 4.09 -4.16
CA SER A 136 -16.82 3.57 -2.78
C SER A 136 -15.56 3.93 -1.99
N ARG A 137 -14.38 3.82 -2.61
CA ARG A 137 -13.11 4.23 -1.99
C ARG A 137 -13.07 5.72 -1.66
N ARG A 138 -13.60 6.60 -2.53
CA ARG A 138 -13.68 8.04 -2.27
C ARG A 138 -14.62 8.35 -1.10
N VAL A 139 -15.75 7.66 -1.01
CA VAL A 139 -16.70 7.80 0.09
C VAL A 139 -16.07 7.38 1.41
N VAL A 140 -15.43 6.21 1.45
CA VAL A 140 -14.73 5.70 2.64
C VAL A 140 -13.57 6.62 3.04
N ALA A 141 -12.77 7.09 2.08
CA ALA A 141 -11.68 8.03 2.37
C ALA A 141 -12.21 9.36 2.94
N ARG A 142 -13.32 9.87 2.40
CA ARG A 142 -13.97 11.08 2.91
C ARG A 142 -14.52 10.88 4.32
N SER A 143 -15.19 9.76 4.59
CA SER A 143 -15.75 9.47 5.92
C SER A 143 -14.66 9.24 6.97
N TYR A 144 -13.56 8.58 6.59
CA TYR A 144 -12.37 8.47 7.42
C TYR A 144 -11.76 9.84 7.72
N TYR A 145 -11.55 10.68 6.70
CA TYR A 145 -11.02 12.02 6.88
C TYR A 145 -11.92 12.87 7.79
N GLN A 146 -13.23 12.87 7.58
CA GLN A 146 -14.15 13.70 8.39
C GLN A 146 -14.12 13.31 9.88
N ARG A 147 -14.06 12.01 10.18
CA ARG A 147 -13.98 11.52 11.57
C ARG A 147 -12.61 11.79 12.21
N ASN A 148 -11.54 11.77 11.42
CA ASN A 148 -10.17 11.91 11.92
C ASN A 148 -9.54 13.29 11.65
N LYS A 149 -10.31 14.26 11.14
CA LYS A 149 -9.78 15.55 10.66
C LYS A 149 -8.98 16.29 11.74
N GLU A 150 -9.42 16.25 12.99
CA GLU A 150 -8.78 16.97 14.08
C GLU A 150 -7.51 16.25 14.54
N VAL A 151 -7.50 14.91 14.57
CA VAL A 151 -6.30 14.11 14.83
C VAL A 151 -5.24 14.34 13.74
N ILE A 152 -5.64 14.35 12.47
CA ILE A 152 -4.75 14.61 11.33
C ILE A 152 -4.15 16.03 11.42
N LYS A 153 -4.97 17.03 11.73
CA LYS A 153 -4.51 18.42 11.92
C LYS A 153 -3.56 18.53 13.11
N ALA A 154 -3.87 17.90 14.24
CA ALA A 154 -3.03 17.92 15.43
C ALA A 154 -1.66 17.27 15.15
N ALA A 155 -1.65 16.10 14.48
CA ALA A 155 -0.42 15.44 14.06
C ALA A 155 0.40 16.31 13.08
N SER A 156 -0.27 17.01 12.15
CA SER A 156 0.40 17.96 11.26
C SER A 156 1.02 19.12 12.02
N ARG A 157 0.32 19.72 12.99
CA ARG A 157 0.84 20.81 13.81
C ARG A 157 2.04 20.36 14.64
N ARG A 158 1.97 19.18 15.26
CA ARG A 158 3.10 18.57 16.00
C ARG A 158 4.32 18.41 15.10
N ARG A 159 4.15 17.79 13.92
CA ARG A 159 5.25 17.64 12.95
C ARG A 159 5.89 18.99 12.58
N SER A 160 5.08 20.02 12.38
CA SER A 160 5.59 21.36 12.06
C SER A 160 6.33 22.02 13.22
N ALA A 161 5.97 21.74 14.47
CA ALA A 161 6.64 22.25 15.66
C ALA A 161 7.91 21.46 16.01
N ASP A 162 7.84 20.13 15.95
CA ASP A 162 8.94 19.24 16.33
C ASP A 162 10.06 19.23 15.27
N LYS A 163 9.69 19.40 13.99
CA LYS A 163 10.59 19.26 12.84
C LYS A 163 10.40 20.39 11.81
N PRO A 164 10.66 21.65 12.19
CA PRO A 164 10.43 22.80 11.32
C PRO A 164 11.32 22.78 10.07
N ASP A 165 12.58 22.35 10.19
CA ASP A 165 13.50 22.33 9.06
C ASP A 165 13.16 21.25 8.03
N GLU A 166 12.77 20.04 8.46
CA GLU A 166 12.27 19.02 7.53
C GLU A 166 11.02 19.51 6.77
N CYS A 167 10.12 20.23 7.45
CA CYS A 167 8.97 20.85 6.81
C CYS A 167 9.38 21.90 5.77
N ARG A 168 10.40 22.73 6.06
CA ARG A 168 10.94 23.72 5.12
C ARG A 168 11.60 23.08 3.90
N ILE A 169 12.42 22.05 4.11
CA ILE A 169 13.12 21.30 3.05
C ILE A 169 12.10 20.63 2.13
N THR A 170 11.13 19.92 2.70
CA THR A 170 10.08 19.25 1.91
C THR A 170 9.20 20.25 1.14
N ALA A 171 8.87 21.40 1.73
CA ALA A 171 8.15 22.48 1.05
C ALA A 171 8.98 23.11 -0.08
N ALA A 172 10.30 23.26 0.10
CA ALA A 172 11.21 23.73 -0.95
C ALA A 172 11.30 22.72 -2.10
N ALA A 173 11.51 21.43 -1.80
CA ALA A 173 11.55 20.37 -2.80
C ALA A 173 10.22 20.20 -3.55
N TRP A 174 9.08 20.45 -2.89
CA TRP A 174 7.78 20.50 -3.57
C TRP A 174 7.70 21.69 -4.52
N ARG A 175 8.10 22.89 -4.09
CA ARG A 175 8.11 24.09 -4.95
C ARG A 175 8.99 23.92 -6.19
N GLU A 176 10.15 23.29 -6.04
CA GLU A 176 11.05 23.03 -7.17
C GLU A 176 10.45 22.01 -8.15
N ARG A 177 9.97 20.87 -7.66
CA ARG A 177 9.30 19.86 -8.51
C ARG A 177 8.03 20.37 -9.18
N ASN A 178 7.39 21.39 -8.62
CA ASN A 178 6.16 21.99 -9.12
C ASN A 178 6.38 23.43 -9.59
N ARG A 179 7.59 23.75 -10.08
CA ARG A 179 7.99 25.12 -10.44
C ARG A 179 7.03 25.79 -11.42
N GLU A 180 6.58 25.07 -12.44
CA GLU A 180 5.62 25.57 -13.44
C GLU A 180 4.28 25.92 -12.80
N ARG A 181 3.76 25.04 -11.96
CA ARG A 181 2.50 25.26 -11.22
C ARG A 181 2.61 26.47 -10.29
N VAL A 182 3.75 26.67 -9.64
CA VAL A 182 3.99 27.85 -8.79
C VAL A 182 4.03 29.12 -9.65
N ARG A 183 4.70 29.09 -10.81
CA ARG A 183 4.75 30.22 -11.76
C ARG A 183 3.36 30.56 -12.31
N GLU A 184 2.58 29.56 -12.68
CA GLU A 184 1.20 29.72 -13.13
C GLU A 184 0.35 30.42 -12.06
N TYR A 185 0.42 29.94 -10.80
CA TYR A 185 -0.29 30.56 -9.69
C TYR A 185 0.10 32.03 -9.48
N GLN A 186 1.41 32.33 -9.51
CA GLN A 186 1.92 33.71 -9.40
C GLN A 186 1.47 34.58 -10.59
N SER A 187 1.50 34.04 -11.80
CA SER A 187 1.02 34.72 -13.02
C SER A 187 -0.46 35.09 -12.89
N ARG A 188 -1.29 34.13 -12.48
CA ARG A 188 -2.73 34.34 -12.23
C ARG A 188 -2.97 35.41 -11.17
N ARG A 189 -2.23 35.37 -10.06
CA ARG A 189 -2.34 36.39 -9.00
C ARG A 189 -2.00 37.79 -9.51
N ARG A 190 -0.96 37.93 -10.34
CA ARG A 190 -0.59 39.21 -10.96
C ARG A 190 -1.65 39.70 -11.94
N ALA A 191 -2.19 38.81 -12.78
CA ALA A 191 -3.25 39.14 -13.72
C ALA A 191 -4.51 39.65 -13.02
N VAL A 192 -4.94 38.95 -11.95
CA VAL A 192 -6.06 39.40 -11.10
C VAL A 192 -5.82 40.80 -10.55
N LYS A 193 -4.63 41.05 -9.97
CA LYS A 193 -4.31 42.35 -9.42
C LYS A 193 -4.37 43.43 -10.51
N ARG A 194 -3.80 43.16 -11.68
CA ARG A 194 -3.79 44.08 -12.82
C ARG A 194 -5.21 44.37 -13.32
N ASN A 195 -6.05 43.35 -13.46
CA ASN A 195 -7.43 43.51 -13.92
C ASN A 195 -8.32 44.24 -12.91
N ALA A 196 -7.93 44.24 -11.63
CA ALA A 196 -8.63 45.02 -10.61
C ALA A 196 -8.20 46.49 -10.58
N VAL A 197 -7.14 46.89 -11.29
CA VAL A 197 -6.75 48.30 -11.42
C VAL A 197 -7.78 49.02 -12.28
N PRO A 198 -8.49 50.03 -11.76
CA PRO A 198 -9.47 50.77 -12.55
C PRO A 198 -8.79 51.66 -13.60
N VAL A 199 -9.52 52.00 -14.67
CA VAL A 199 -9.01 52.84 -15.77
C VAL A 199 -8.58 54.24 -15.29
N TRP A 200 -9.25 54.76 -14.26
CA TRP A 200 -8.95 56.06 -13.66
C TRP A 200 -7.82 56.03 -12.63
N PHE A 201 -7.19 54.87 -12.38
CA PHE A 201 -6.09 54.75 -11.43
C PHE A 201 -4.97 55.73 -11.79
N GLY A 202 -4.64 56.63 -10.87
CA GLY A 202 -3.72 57.74 -11.13
C GLY A 202 -2.67 57.95 -10.05
N GLU A 203 -2.06 59.13 -10.07
CA GLU A 203 -1.02 59.54 -9.12
C GLU A 203 -1.51 59.51 -7.67
N TRP A 204 -2.76 59.93 -7.44
CA TRP A 204 -3.37 59.89 -6.11
C TRP A 204 -3.47 58.47 -5.55
N ASP A 205 -3.90 57.49 -6.37
CA ASP A 205 -3.98 56.10 -5.92
C ASP A 205 -2.60 55.52 -5.60
N ALA A 206 -1.60 55.83 -6.43
CA ALA A 206 -0.23 55.42 -6.22
C ALA A 206 0.35 56.03 -4.93
N PHE A 207 0.09 57.33 -4.69
CA PHE A 207 0.49 58.03 -3.48
C PHE A 207 -0.12 57.40 -2.23
N VAL A 208 -1.45 57.21 -2.19
CA VAL A 208 -2.13 56.59 -1.03
C VAL A 208 -1.59 55.18 -0.76
N ILE A 209 -1.30 54.40 -1.80
CA ILE A 209 -0.69 53.08 -1.64
C ILE A 209 0.71 53.18 -1.02
N GLN A 210 1.53 54.11 -1.49
CA GLN A 210 2.88 54.33 -0.98
C GLN A 210 2.85 54.76 0.49
N GLU A 211 1.98 55.72 0.83
CA GLU A 211 1.78 56.17 2.21
C GLU A 211 1.26 55.06 3.11
N ALA A 212 0.37 54.19 2.61
CA ALA A 212 -0.08 53.01 3.36
C ALA A 212 1.08 52.07 3.71
N TYR A 213 2.07 51.91 2.83
CA TYR A 213 3.28 51.13 3.14
C TYR A 213 4.25 51.86 4.09
N ALA A 214 4.33 53.18 4.05
CA ALA A 214 5.09 53.96 5.04
C ALA A 214 4.48 53.81 6.44
N LEU A 215 3.15 53.95 6.53
CA LEU A 215 2.38 53.83 7.76
C LEU A 215 2.51 52.45 8.42
N ILE A 216 2.73 51.37 7.65
CA ILE A 216 3.04 50.06 8.23
C ILE A 216 4.27 50.15 9.12
N LYS A 217 5.36 50.74 8.63
CA LYS A 217 6.64 50.78 9.35
C LYS A 217 6.53 51.59 10.64
N GLU A 218 5.84 52.72 10.56
CA GLU A 218 5.57 53.58 11.71
C GLU A 218 4.76 52.83 12.78
N ARG A 219 3.64 52.22 12.38
CA ARG A 219 2.81 51.47 13.33
C ARG A 219 3.52 50.24 13.88
N GLU A 220 4.32 49.54 13.08
CA GLU A 220 5.14 48.43 13.56
C GLU A 220 6.15 48.88 14.63
N ALA A 221 6.77 50.05 14.44
CA ALA A 221 7.68 50.64 15.42
C ALA A 221 6.95 51.05 16.72
N ASP A 222 5.77 51.66 16.60
CA ASP A 222 5.02 52.18 17.75
C ASP A 222 4.34 51.07 18.58
N THR A 223 3.81 50.05 17.91
CA THR A 223 2.96 49.03 18.55
C THR A 223 3.66 47.70 18.78
N GLY A 224 4.81 47.46 18.14
CA GLY A 224 5.55 46.20 18.23
C GLY A 224 4.85 44.99 17.58
N ILE A 225 3.69 45.17 16.94
CA ILE A 225 2.97 44.13 16.20
C ILE A 225 3.11 44.36 14.70
N LYS A 226 2.95 43.30 13.89
CA LYS A 226 3.06 43.39 12.42
C LYS A 226 1.83 44.02 11.78
N TRP A 227 2.05 44.90 10.81
CA TRP A 227 1.00 45.59 10.05
C TRP A 227 1.08 45.29 8.55
N GLN A 228 -0.07 45.29 7.86
CA GLN A 228 -0.17 44.98 6.44
C GLN A 228 -1.19 45.86 5.73
N VAL A 229 -0.93 46.14 4.45
CA VAL A 229 -1.90 46.77 3.54
C VAL A 229 -2.89 45.71 3.10
N ASP A 230 -4.18 45.97 3.31
CA ASP A 230 -5.29 45.10 2.92
C ASP A 230 -6.28 45.85 2.02
N HIS A 231 -7.02 45.09 1.22
CA HIS A 231 -8.13 45.59 0.43
C HIS A 231 -9.44 45.43 1.20
N MET A 232 -10.10 46.52 1.60
CA MET A 232 -11.38 46.47 2.35
C MET A 232 -12.38 45.50 1.71
N ILE A 233 -12.60 45.67 0.41
CA ILE A 233 -13.28 44.71 -0.45
C ILE A 233 -12.21 43.86 -1.17
N PRO A 234 -12.11 42.54 -0.92
CA PRO A 234 -11.09 41.70 -1.52
C PRO A 234 -11.14 41.68 -3.05
N LEU A 235 -9.98 41.67 -3.71
CA LEU A 235 -9.88 41.57 -5.17
C LEU A 235 -10.46 40.26 -5.74
N GLN A 236 -10.62 39.23 -4.89
CA GLN A 236 -11.15 37.91 -5.25
C GLN A 236 -12.06 37.33 -4.16
N ALA A 237 -13.16 38.01 -3.85
CA ALA A 237 -14.20 37.45 -2.99
C ALA A 237 -15.21 36.62 -3.79
N LYS A 238 -15.98 35.78 -3.09
CA LYS A 238 -17.06 34.99 -3.72
C LYS A 238 -18.29 35.82 -4.08
N LYS A 239 -18.58 36.88 -3.30
CA LYS A 239 -19.80 37.69 -3.42
C LYS A 239 -19.60 38.89 -4.35
N ALA A 240 -18.53 39.66 -4.14
CA ALA A 240 -18.17 40.83 -4.93
C ALA A 240 -16.65 41.02 -4.92
N CYS A 241 -16.08 41.57 -5.99
CA CYS A 241 -14.65 41.86 -6.07
C CYS A 241 -14.42 43.37 -5.96
N GLY A 242 -13.44 43.76 -5.17
CA GLY A 242 -13.01 45.15 -5.05
C GLY A 242 -11.99 45.55 -6.11
N LEU A 243 -11.80 46.85 -6.28
CA LEU A 243 -10.81 47.44 -7.17
C LEU A 243 -9.48 47.68 -6.44
N HIS A 244 -8.38 47.74 -7.18
CA HIS A 244 -7.07 48.09 -6.66
C HIS A 244 -6.87 49.61 -6.73
N CYS A 245 -7.45 50.35 -5.78
CA CYS A 245 -7.45 51.82 -5.73
C CYS A 245 -7.38 52.33 -4.28
N ALA A 246 -7.10 53.64 -4.11
CA ALA A 246 -6.97 54.32 -2.82
C ALA A 246 -8.19 54.08 -1.91
N SER A 247 -9.39 54.22 -2.47
CA SER A 247 -10.64 54.10 -1.71
C SER A 247 -10.93 52.69 -1.19
N ASN A 248 -10.19 51.68 -1.66
CA ASN A 248 -10.38 50.29 -1.25
C ASN A 248 -9.20 49.74 -0.42
N ILE A 249 -8.32 50.61 0.09
CA ILE A 249 -7.11 50.20 0.81
C ILE A 249 -7.17 50.64 2.26
N GLN A 250 -6.70 49.77 3.15
CA GLN A 250 -6.58 50.01 4.58
C GLN A 250 -5.30 49.40 5.15
N VAL A 251 -4.78 49.97 6.23
CA VAL A 251 -3.64 49.43 6.98
C VAL A 251 -4.16 48.79 8.26
N ILE A 252 -3.98 47.46 8.38
CA ILE A 252 -4.54 46.64 9.47
C ILE A 252 -3.47 45.71 10.07
N PRO A 253 -3.62 45.25 11.33
CA PRO A 253 -2.75 44.24 11.92
C PRO A 253 -2.74 42.93 11.10
N GLU A 254 -1.57 42.29 10.99
CA GLU A 254 -1.40 41.04 10.23
C GLU A 254 -2.38 39.95 10.70
N CYS A 255 -2.59 39.84 12.01
CA CYS A 255 -3.53 38.86 12.57
C CYS A 255 -4.97 39.05 12.06
N LEU A 256 -5.43 40.30 11.91
CA LEU A 256 -6.75 40.63 11.37
C LEU A 256 -6.82 40.39 9.86
N ASN A 257 -5.75 40.70 9.12
CA ASN A 257 -5.67 40.40 7.69
C ASN A 257 -5.74 38.87 7.42
N LEU A 258 -5.01 38.08 8.21
CA LEU A 258 -5.02 36.61 8.14
C LEU A 258 -6.37 36.00 8.52
N MET A 259 -7.12 36.65 9.41
CA MET A 259 -8.51 36.31 9.73
C MET A 259 -9.45 36.64 8.57
N LYS A 260 -9.32 37.85 8.01
CA LYS A 260 -10.17 38.37 6.92
C LYS A 260 -10.03 37.58 5.62
N ARG A 261 -8.80 37.29 5.18
CA ARG A 261 -8.54 36.57 3.91
C ARG A 261 -9.30 37.24 2.75
N ASN A 262 -10.09 36.47 2.00
CA ASN A 262 -10.97 36.96 0.95
C ASN A 262 -12.45 37.00 1.37
N LEU A 263 -12.71 37.09 2.68
CA LEU A 263 -14.04 37.28 3.22
C LEU A 263 -14.45 38.75 3.12
N MET A 264 -15.74 38.99 2.91
CA MET A 264 -16.34 40.32 2.92
C MET A 264 -16.61 40.76 4.36
N ILE A 265 -15.54 40.90 5.15
CA ILE A 265 -15.55 41.43 6.52
C ILE A 265 -14.53 42.57 6.58
N LEU A 266 -14.75 43.59 7.41
CA LEU A 266 -13.92 44.81 7.44
C LEU A 266 -13.93 45.57 6.11
N THR A 267 -15.14 45.82 5.59
CA THR A 267 -15.35 46.45 4.28
C THR A 267 -15.40 47.97 4.35
N GLU A 268 -15.50 48.55 5.54
CA GLU A 268 -15.50 50.01 5.74
C GLU A 268 -14.24 50.46 6.50
N PRO A 269 -13.83 51.74 6.31
CA PRO A 269 -12.70 52.31 7.01
C PRO A 269 -12.80 52.14 8.53
N PHE A 270 -11.69 51.78 9.16
CA PHE A 270 -11.53 51.65 10.61
C PHE A 270 -12.45 50.63 11.33
N GLN A 271 -13.24 49.83 10.61
CA GLN A 271 -14.03 48.74 11.24
C GLN A 271 -13.16 47.77 12.05
N TRP A 272 -11.91 47.58 11.64
CA TRP A 272 -10.97 46.69 12.29
C TRP A 272 -10.58 47.20 13.69
N ALA A 273 -10.58 48.52 13.92
CA ALA A 273 -10.26 49.11 15.21
C ALA A 273 -11.32 48.74 16.25
N ALA A 274 -12.60 48.73 15.86
CA ALA A 274 -13.69 48.30 16.74
C ALA A 274 -13.62 46.80 17.09
N LEU A 275 -13.07 45.94 16.21
CA LEU A 275 -12.83 44.53 16.52
C LEU A 275 -11.63 44.34 17.46
N ALA A 276 -10.58 45.14 17.30
CA ALA A 276 -9.43 45.11 18.20
C ALA A 276 -9.85 45.46 19.64
N TYR A 277 -10.63 46.53 19.82
CA TYR A 277 -11.14 46.95 21.13
C TYR A 277 -12.05 45.91 21.81
N LYS A 278 -12.79 45.10 21.05
CA LYS A 278 -13.65 44.03 21.61
C LYS A 278 -12.86 42.81 22.11
N GLN A 279 -11.63 42.60 21.64
CA GLN A 279 -10.79 41.49 22.10
C GLN A 279 -10.08 41.80 23.42
N GLU A 280 -10.01 43.07 23.83
CA GLU A 280 -9.35 43.51 25.06
C GLU A 280 -10.27 43.54 26.30
N LYS A 281 -11.60 43.44 26.13
CA LYS A 281 -12.47 43.20 27.29
C LYS A 281 -12.34 41.73 27.71
N PRO A 282 -11.89 41.43 28.94
CA PRO A 282 -11.96 40.08 29.44
C PRO A 282 -13.41 39.63 29.39
N ASN A 283 -13.64 38.39 28.94
CA ASN A 283 -14.92 37.72 29.11
C ASN A 283 -15.25 37.69 30.61
N GLY A 284 -16.12 38.60 31.06
CA GLY A 284 -16.57 38.68 32.46
C GLY A 284 -16.09 39.94 33.17
N THR A 285 -16.90 40.99 33.04
CA THR A 285 -17.40 41.74 34.21
C THR A 285 -18.91 41.78 34.08
#